data_AF-A0A376LLY5-F1
#
_entry.id   AF-A0A376LLY5-F1
#
_cell.length_a   1.000
_cell.length_b   1.000
_cell.length_c   1.000
_cell.angle_alpha   90.00
_cell.angle_beta   90.00
_cell.angle_gamma   90.00
#
_symmetry.space_group_name_H-M   'P 1'
#
loop_
_entity.id
_entity.type
_entity.pdbx_description
1 polymer ?
#
loop_
_entity_poly.entity_id
_entity_poly.type
_entity_poly.pdbx_seq_one_letter_code
_entity_poly.pdbx_strand_id
1 'polypeptide(L)'
;MITGGTGLTEGDQAPEALLPLFDREVEGFGEVFRMLSFEEIGTSTLQSRAVAGVANKTLIFAMPGSTKACRTAWENIIAPQLDARTRPCNFHPHLKK
;
A
#
# COMPACT_ATOMS: atom_id res chain seq x y z
N MET A 1 -4.07 6.27 -5.33
CA MET A 1 -3.83 5.96 -3.91
C MET A 1 -5.17 5.99 -3.20
N ILE A 2 -5.42 5.03 -2.32
CA ILE A 2 -6.68 4.86 -1.57
C ILE A 2 -6.34 4.88 -0.08
N THR A 3 -7.14 5.61 0.70
CA THR A 3 -6.98 5.76 2.15
C THR A 3 -8.30 5.41 2.84
N GLY A 4 -8.26 4.49 3.79
CA GLY A 4 -9.44 3.99 4.53
C GLY A 4 -10.04 2.71 3.95
N GLY A 5 -10.94 2.09 4.70
CA GLY A 5 -11.63 0.85 4.30
C GLY A 5 -10.79 -0.42 4.41
N THR A 6 -9.61 -0.38 5.03
CA THR A 6 -8.71 -1.53 5.22
C THR A 6 -8.79 -2.10 6.64
N GLY A 7 -9.74 -1.67 7.47
CA GLY A 7 -9.91 -2.20 8.83
C GLY A 7 -10.51 -3.61 8.85
N LEU A 8 -11.02 -3.98 10.03
CA LEU A 8 -11.62 -5.30 10.30
C LEU A 8 -13.13 -5.20 10.60
N THR A 9 -13.75 -4.04 10.38
CA THR A 9 -15.19 -3.87 10.53
C THR A 9 -15.93 -4.34 9.29
N GLU A 10 -17.23 -4.60 9.41
CA GLU A 10 -18.08 -5.01 8.28
C GLU A 10 -18.06 -3.98 7.13
N GLY A 11 -17.87 -2.69 7.42
CA GLY A 11 -17.79 -1.64 6.41
C GLY A 11 -16.43 -1.53 5.70
N ASP A 12 -15.40 -2.23 6.17
CA ASP A 12 -14.05 -2.16 5.61
C ASP A 12 -13.93 -3.10 4.41
N GLN A 13 -14.21 -2.57 3.21
CA GLN A 13 -14.33 -3.35 1.97
C GLN A 13 -13.21 -3.08 0.95
N ALA A 14 -12.19 -2.28 1.29
CA ALA A 14 -11.18 -1.88 0.30
C ALA A 14 -10.39 -3.08 -0.25
N PRO A 15 -9.86 -4.02 0.56
CA PRO A 15 -9.19 -5.20 0.02
C PRO A 15 -10.12 -6.10 -0.79
N GLU A 16 -11.34 -6.35 -0.32
CA GLU A 16 -12.36 -7.17 -0.99
C GLU A 16 -12.71 -6.60 -2.37
N ALA A 17 -12.83 -5.27 -2.47
CA ALA A 17 -13.15 -4.58 -3.72
C ALA A 17 -11.96 -4.55 -4.70
N LEU A 18 -10.73 -4.52 -4.20
CA LEU A 18 -9.53 -4.29 -5.01
C LEU A 18 -8.83 -5.57 -5.46
N LEU A 19 -8.73 -6.58 -4.58
CA LEU A 19 -8.02 -7.82 -4.87
C LEU A 19 -8.50 -8.51 -6.17
N PRO A 20 -9.82 -8.61 -6.46
CA PRO A 20 -10.29 -9.22 -7.70
C PRO A 20 -9.96 -8.42 -8.97
N LEU A 21 -9.56 -7.15 -8.82
CA LEU A 21 -9.25 -6.25 -9.94
C LEU A 21 -7.76 -6.26 -10.30
N PHE A 22 -6.90 -6.84 -9.47
CA PHE A 22 -5.47 -6.86 -9.72
C PHE A 22 -5.09 -7.90 -10.78
N ASP A 23 -4.27 -7.48 -11.74
CA ASP A 23 -3.55 -8.43 -12.60
C ASP A 23 -2.51 -9.19 -11.77
N ARG A 24 -1.86 -8.47 -10.85
CA ARG A 24 -0.83 -8.96 -9.92
C ARG A 24 -0.87 -8.18 -8.62
N GLU A 25 -0.68 -8.89 -7.51
CA GLU A 25 -0.46 -8.28 -6.20
C GLU A 25 1.00 -7.81 -6.04
N VAL A 26 1.21 -6.76 -5.26
CA VAL A 26 2.53 -6.27 -4.83
C VAL A 26 2.65 -6.53 -3.32
N GLU A 27 2.83 -7.80 -2.96
CA GLU A 27 2.78 -8.31 -1.58
C GLU A 27 3.73 -7.53 -0.65
N GLY A 28 4.94 -7.20 -1.15
CA GLY A 28 5.95 -6.46 -0.40
C GLY A 28 5.50 -5.10 0.12
N PHE A 29 4.47 -4.47 -0.47
CA PHE A 29 3.92 -3.23 0.10
C PHE A 29 3.28 -3.47 1.47
N GLY A 30 2.39 -4.45 1.57
CA GLY A 30 1.69 -4.74 2.82
C GLY A 30 2.64 -5.22 3.91
N GLU A 31 3.63 -6.04 3.54
CA GLU A 31 4.65 -6.56 4.45
C GLU A 31 5.53 -5.45 5.01
N VAL A 32 6.15 -4.63 4.16
CA VAL A 32 7.03 -3.53 4.59
C VAL A 32 6.23 -2.48 5.36
N PHE A 33 5.01 -2.18 4.92
CA PHE A 33 4.13 -1.26 5.64
C PHE A 33 3.83 -1.76 7.06
N ARG A 34 3.49 -3.04 7.24
CA ARG A 34 3.22 -3.62 8.56
C ARG A 34 4.48 -3.70 9.42
N MET A 35 5.64 -3.96 8.83
CA MET A 35 6.92 -3.93 9.55
C MET A 35 7.19 -2.53 10.15
N LEU A 36 7.14 -1.49 9.32
CA LEU A 36 7.34 -0.10 9.77
C LEU A 36 6.26 0.35 10.75
N SER A 37 5.00 -0.03 10.49
CA SER A 37 3.88 0.29 11.39
C SER A 37 4.02 -0.42 12.74
N PHE A 38 4.54 -1.65 12.77
CA PHE A 38 4.79 -2.35 14.03
C PHE A 38 5.80 -1.60 14.90
N GLU A 39 6.86 -1.04 14.32
CA GLU A 39 7.83 -0.21 15.05
C GLU A 39 7.18 1.08 15.60
N GLU A 40 6.18 1.63 14.90
CA GLU A 40 5.60 2.93 15.22
C GLU A 40 4.35 2.88 16.13
N ILE A 41 3.55 1.82 16.01
CA ILE A 41 2.27 1.64 16.72
C ILE A 41 2.10 0.25 17.35
N GLY A 42 3.11 -0.62 17.26
CA GLY A 42 3.08 -1.96 17.87
C GLY A 42 2.03 -2.87 17.26
N THR A 43 1.41 -3.69 18.11
CA THR A 43 0.42 -4.71 17.71
C THR A 43 -0.84 -4.12 17.08
N SER A 44 -1.11 -2.82 17.24
CA SER A 44 -2.19 -2.13 16.52
C SER A 44 -2.05 -2.25 15.00
N THR A 45 -0.87 -2.56 14.46
CA THR A 45 -0.70 -2.85 13.03
C THR A 45 -1.55 -4.02 12.53
N LEU A 46 -1.97 -4.95 13.40
CA LEU A 46 -2.84 -6.08 13.03
C LEU A 46 -4.26 -5.63 12.65
N GLN A 47 -4.67 -4.43 13.08
CA GLN A 47 -6.01 -3.87 12.82
C GLN A 47 -6.16 -3.27 11.42
N SER A 48 -5.25 -3.60 10.49
CA SER A 48 -5.21 -3.01 9.16
C SER A 48 -4.69 -3.98 8.10
N ARG A 49 -5.37 -3.98 6.94
CA ARG A 49 -5.15 -4.88 5.82
C ARG A 49 -4.63 -4.11 4.59
N ALA A 50 -3.54 -3.36 4.79
CA ALA A 50 -2.90 -2.61 3.71
C ALA A 50 -2.46 -3.56 2.59
N VAL A 51 -2.77 -3.20 1.34
CA VAL A 51 -2.54 -4.02 0.16
C VAL A 51 -2.22 -3.14 -1.05
N ALA A 52 -1.44 -3.66 -1.98
CA ALA A 52 -1.17 -3.01 -3.25
C ALA A 52 -1.17 -4.01 -4.40
N GLY A 53 -1.41 -3.50 -5.59
CA GLY A 53 -1.46 -4.31 -6.79
C GLY A 53 -1.26 -3.48 -8.05
N VAL A 54 -1.12 -4.18 -9.16
CA VAL A 54 -1.07 -3.60 -10.50
C VAL A 54 -2.26 -4.13 -11.28
N ALA A 55 -3.02 -3.22 -11.89
CA ALA A 55 -4.10 -3.54 -12.82
C ALA A 55 -3.96 -2.65 -14.06
N ASN A 56 -3.87 -3.23 -15.26
CA ASN A 56 -3.68 -2.51 -16.51
C ASN A 56 -2.53 -1.46 -16.44
N LYS A 57 -1.36 -1.89 -15.92
CA LYS A 57 -0.18 -1.03 -15.66
C LYS A 57 -0.47 0.21 -14.79
N THR A 58 -1.59 0.21 -14.09
CA THR A 58 -1.94 1.21 -13.08
C THR A 58 -1.59 0.64 -11.73
N LEU A 59 -0.76 1.37 -10.99
CA LEU A 59 -0.30 0.96 -9.69
C LEU A 59 -1.26 1.47 -8.62
N ILE A 60 -1.74 0.57 -7.78
CA ILE A 60 -2.79 0.83 -6.79
C ILE A 60 -2.24 0.51 -5.41
N PHE A 61 -2.27 1.50 -4.52
CA PHE A 61 -1.97 1.34 -3.10
C PHE A 61 -3.23 1.62 -2.29
N ALA A 62 -3.63 0.69 -1.43
CA ALA A 62 -4.68 0.84 -0.43
C ALA A 62 -4.06 0.77 0.97
N MET A 63 -4.22 1.85 1.74
CA MET A 63 -3.62 2.02 3.06
C MET A 63 -4.67 2.49 4.09
N PRO A 64 -4.36 2.40 5.39
CA PRO A 64 -5.31 2.78 6.45
C PRO A 64 -5.72 4.25 6.38
N GLY A 65 -6.90 4.58 6.93
CA GLY A 65 -7.46 5.94 6.91
C GLY A 65 -6.74 6.96 7.80
N SER A 66 -5.84 6.50 8.67
CA SER A 66 -5.10 7.36 9.59
C SER A 66 -4.04 8.17 8.84
N THR A 67 -4.01 9.49 9.04
CA THR A 67 -2.97 10.37 8.48
C THR A 67 -1.56 9.92 8.86
N LYS A 68 -1.40 9.34 10.05
CA LYS A 68 -0.11 8.78 10.50
C LYS A 68 0.32 7.62 9.60
N ALA A 69 -0.58 6.66 9.35
CA ALA A 69 -0.33 5.54 8.44
C ALA A 69 -0.06 6.00 6.99
N CYS A 70 -0.81 7.00 6.50
CA CYS A 70 -0.58 7.58 5.18
C CYS A 70 0.82 8.19 5.06
N ARG A 71 1.31 8.86 6.12
CA ARG A 71 2.67 9.41 6.17
C ARG A 71 3.70 8.30 6.12
N THR A 72 3.57 7.27 6.95
CA THR A 72 4.48 6.11 6.98
C THR A 72 4.54 5.43 5.62
N ALA A 73 3.40 5.19 4.96
CA ALA A 73 3.35 4.60 3.63
C ALA A 73 3.97 5.52 2.56
N TRP A 74 3.68 6.81 2.59
CA TRP A 74 4.16 7.76 1.60
C TRP A 74 5.68 7.98 1.69
N GLU A 75 6.16 8.40 2.85
CA GLU A 75 7.54 8.86 3.03
C GLU A 75 8.53 7.70 2.94
N ASN A 76 8.18 6.54 3.50
CA ASN A 76 9.13 5.43 3.66
C ASN A 76 9.01 4.36 2.56
N ILE A 77 7.94 4.35 1.76
CA ILE A 77 7.69 3.27 0.78
C ILE A 77 7.34 3.84 -0.60
N ILE A 78 6.23 4.59 -0.69
CA ILE A 78 5.62 4.95 -1.98
C ILE A 78 6.46 6.02 -2.70
N ALA A 79 6.83 7.11 -2.02
CA ALA A 79 7.58 8.19 -2.65
C ALA A 79 8.94 7.73 -3.20
N PRO A 80 9.76 6.95 -2.45
CA PRO A 80 10.98 6.35 -3.02
C PRO A 80 10.71 5.46 -4.23
N GLN A 81 9.64 4.66 -4.22
CA GLN A 81 9.31 3.75 -5.32
C GLN A 81 8.69 4.44 -6.55
N LEU A 82 8.20 5.68 -6.40
CA LEU A 82 7.73 6.52 -7.50
C LEU A 82 8.81 7.48 -8.04
N ASP A 83 9.91 7.67 -7.32
CA ASP A 83 11.05 8.44 -7.83
C ASP A 83 11.84 7.59 -8.85
N ALA A 84 11.86 8.06 -10.10
CA ALA A 84 12.57 7.42 -11.21
C ALA A 84 14.08 7.26 -10.96
N ARG A 85 14.66 8.03 -10.03
CA ARG A 85 16.09 8.04 -9.70
C ARG A 85 16.47 7.00 -8.63
N THR A 86 15.49 6.39 -7.97
CA THR A 86 15.72 5.39 -6.92
C THR A 86 16.44 4.18 -7.47
N ARG A 87 17.47 3.72 -6.75
CA ARG A 87 18.27 2.52 -7.03
C ARG A 87 17.96 1.43 -5.99
N PRO A 88 18.12 0.13 -6.32
CA PRO A 88 18.55 -0.40 -7.62
C PRO A 88 17.45 -0.40 -8.68
N CYS A 89 16.19 -0.31 -8.29
CA CYS A 89 15.02 -0.30 -9.18
C CYS A 89 13.84 0.46 -8.55
N ASN A 90 12.84 0.80 -9.37
CA ASN A 90 11.61 1.50 -9.00
C ASN A 90 10.49 1.22 -10.02
N PHE A 91 9.28 1.76 -9.80
CA PHE A 91 8.13 1.47 -10.67
C PHE A 91 8.09 2.28 -11.98
N HIS A 92 8.86 3.37 -12.11
CA HIS A 92 8.76 4.31 -13.24
C HIS A 92 8.79 3.63 -14.63
N PRO A 93 9.66 2.64 -14.92
CA PRO A 93 9.69 1.98 -16.23
C PRO A 93 8.45 1.13 -16.56
N HIS A 94 7.63 0.80 -15.56
CA HIS A 94 6.52 -0.16 -15.66
C HIS A 94 5.14 0.50 -15.67
N LEU A 95 5.08 1.80 -15.37
CA LEU A 95 3.82 2.55 -15.36
C LEU A 95 3.28 2.70 -16.78
N LYS A 96 1.94 2.79 -16.89
CA LYS A 96 1.29 3.16 -18.15
C LYS A 96 1.90 4.45 -18.70
N LYS A 97 2.09 4.48 -20.02
CA LYS A 97 2.49 5.70 -20.74
C LYS A 97 1.31 6.64 -20.88
#